data_AF-A0A9D4HXL7-F1
#
_entry.id   AF-A0A9D4HXL7-F1
#
_cell.length_a   1.000
_cell.length_b   1.000
_cell.length_c   1.000
_cell.angle_alpha   90.00
_cell.angle_beta   90.00
_cell.angle_gamma   90.00
#
_symmetry.space_group_name_H-M   'P 1'
#
loop_
_entity.id
_entity.type
_entity.pdbx_description
1 polymer ?
#
loop_
_entity_poly.entity_id
_entity_poly.type
_entity_poly.pdbx_seq_one_letter_code
_entity_poly.pdbx_strand_id
1 'polypeptide(L)'
;MSRIVIFNYPEILTALIVKTTEPTKNPETKLTANGLNRRMEQLETALMITIWHTILERFNASSLCLQKIYIYLFNVVKLYNSLISFQLDTLDTFDDIG
;
A
#
# COMPACT_ATOMS: atom_id res chain seq x y z
N MET A 1 -7.25 2.80 0.69
CA MET A 1 -7.39 1.56 -0.06
C MET A 1 -8.76 1.02 0.31
N SER A 2 -9.79 1.54 -0.36
CA SER A 2 -11.20 1.26 -0.07
C SER A 2 -11.37 -0.22 0.24
N ARG A 3 -12.04 -0.50 1.36
CA ARG A 3 -12.29 -1.88 1.85
C ARG A 3 -12.76 -2.81 0.74
N ILE A 4 -13.47 -2.26 -0.26
CA ILE A 4 -13.99 -2.95 -1.44
C ILE A 4 -12.86 -3.38 -2.38
N VAL A 5 -11.87 -2.53 -2.66
CA VAL A 5 -10.73 -2.87 -3.51
C VAL A 5 -9.89 -3.96 -2.87
N ILE A 6 -9.59 -3.87 -1.56
CA ILE A 6 -8.84 -4.93 -0.85
C ILE A 6 -9.61 -6.25 -0.85
N PHE A 7 -10.93 -6.22 -0.65
CA PHE A 7 -11.74 -7.46 -0.60
C PHE A 7 -11.88 -8.12 -1.96
N ASN A 8 -12.04 -7.32 -3.03
CA ASN A 8 -12.30 -7.83 -4.38
C ASN A 8 -11.01 -8.11 -5.17
N TYR A 9 -9.88 -7.48 -4.81
CA TYR A 9 -8.57 -7.73 -5.43
C TYR A 9 -8.16 -9.22 -5.44
N PRO A 10 -8.24 -9.98 -4.31
CA PRO A 10 -7.92 -11.41 -4.32
C PRO A 10 -8.91 -12.22 -5.17
N GLU A 11 -10.19 -11.83 -5.23
CA GLU A 11 -11.19 -12.48 -6.09
C GLU A 11 -10.88 -12.26 -7.59
N ILE A 12 -10.44 -11.06 -7.96
CA ILE A 12 -10.04 -10.75 -9.34
C ILE A 12 -8.75 -11.49 -9.71
N LEU A 13 -7.76 -11.53 -8.81
CA LEU A 13 -6.51 -12.26 -9.01
C LEU A 13 -6.73 -13.75 -9.17
N THR A 14 -7.53 -14.36 -8.29
CA THR A 14 -7.88 -15.78 -8.39
C THR A 14 -8.66 -16.08 -9.67
N ALA A 15 -9.61 -15.23 -10.06
CA ALA A 15 -10.31 -15.38 -11.34
C ALA A 15 -9.36 -15.28 -12.56
N LEU A 16 -8.34 -14.43 -12.50
CA LEU A 16 -7.33 -14.31 -13.56
C LEU A 16 -6.39 -15.53 -13.60
N ILE A 17 -5.97 -16.04 -12.44
CA ILE A 17 -5.14 -17.24 -12.32
C ILE A 17 -5.87 -18.50 -12.82
N VAL A 18 -7.13 -18.66 -12.45
CA VAL A 18 -7.97 -19.78 -12.93
C VAL A 18 -8.14 -19.70 -14.45
N LYS A 19 -8.36 -18.50 -15.00
CA LYS A 19 -8.50 -18.30 -16.46
C LYS A 19 -7.22 -18.58 -17.26
N THR A 20 -6.03 -18.49 -16.66
CA THR A 20 -4.75 -18.75 -17.35
C THR A 20 -4.29 -20.20 -17.22
N THR A 21 -4.78 -20.96 -16.24
CA THR A 21 -4.44 -22.37 -16.01
C THR A 21 -5.36 -23.36 -16.73
N GLU A 22 -6.55 -22.95 -17.18
CA GLU A 22 -7.45 -23.81 -17.97
C GLU A 22 -6.83 -24.24 -19.32
N PRO A 23 -6.62 -25.55 -19.57
CA PRO A 23 -5.94 -26.05 -20.77
C PRO A 23 -6.81 -25.99 -22.04
N THR A 24 -8.09 -25.66 -21.91
CA THR A 24 -9.10 -25.73 -22.98
C THR A 24 -9.38 -24.38 -23.68
N LYS A 25 -8.72 -23.29 -23.26
CA LYS A 25 -8.98 -21.94 -23.78
C LYS A 25 -8.10 -21.53 -24.96
N ASN A 26 -8.64 -20.63 -25.79
CA ASN A 26 -7.95 -19.99 -26.90
C ASN A 26 -6.63 -19.34 -26.42
N PRO A 27 -5.48 -19.61 -27.06
CA PRO A 27 -4.18 -19.04 -26.71
C PRO A 27 -4.18 -17.50 -26.59
N GLU A 28 -4.98 -16.80 -27.39
CA GLU A 28 -5.09 -15.33 -27.29
C GLU A 28 -5.68 -14.87 -25.96
N THR A 29 -6.74 -15.54 -25.49
CA THR A 29 -7.37 -15.23 -24.19
C THR A 29 -6.42 -15.46 -23.03
N LYS A 30 -5.58 -16.52 -23.11
CA LYS A 30 -4.55 -16.81 -22.11
C LYS A 30 -3.46 -15.74 -22.09
N LEU A 31 -3.03 -15.27 -23.26
CA LEU A 31 -2.05 -14.19 -23.38
C LEU A 31 -2.56 -12.89 -22.76
N THR A 32 -3.80 -12.50 -23.06
CA THR A 32 -4.43 -11.29 -22.48
C THR A 32 -4.56 -11.38 -20.97
N ALA A 33 -5.01 -12.54 -20.44
CA ALA A 33 -5.17 -12.73 -19.00
C ALA A 33 -3.82 -12.70 -18.26
N ASN A 34 -2.76 -13.30 -18.84
CA ASN A 34 -1.39 -13.20 -18.30
C ASN A 34 -0.87 -11.75 -18.30
N GLY A 35 -1.09 -11.01 -19.39
CA GLY A 35 -0.71 -9.60 -19.49
C GLY A 35 -1.43 -8.73 -18.46
N LEU A 36 -2.71 -8.99 -18.21
CA LEU A 36 -3.49 -8.30 -17.20
C LEU A 36 -3.03 -8.65 -15.78
N ASN A 37 -2.72 -9.92 -15.50
CA ASN A 37 -2.21 -10.35 -14.21
C ASN A 37 -0.88 -9.63 -13.86
N ARG A 38 0.05 -9.58 -14.81
CA ARG A 38 1.31 -8.86 -14.62
C ARG A 38 1.13 -7.37 -14.33
N ARG A 39 0.14 -6.73 -14.95
CA ARG A 39 -0.18 -5.31 -14.68
C ARG A 39 -0.78 -5.11 -13.29
N MET A 40 -1.61 -6.04 -12.82
CA MET A 40 -2.14 -6.05 -11.45
C MET A 40 -1.02 -6.17 -10.41
N GLU A 41 -0.04 -7.06 -10.62
CA GLU A 41 1.13 -7.21 -9.75
C GLU A 41 2.00 -5.95 -9.73
N GLN A 42 2.21 -5.33 -10.90
CA GLN A 42 2.95 -4.07 -11.00
C GLN A 42 2.24 -2.93 -10.27
N LEU A 43 0.92 -2.85 -10.37
CA LEU A 43 0.12 -1.87 -9.66
C LEU A 43 0.22 -2.07 -8.15
N GLU A 44 0.09 -3.31 -7.66
CA GLU A 44 0.25 -3.62 -6.24
C GLU A 44 1.64 -3.23 -5.74
N THR A 45 2.68 -3.57 -6.50
CA THR A 45 4.07 -3.20 -6.17
C THR A 45 4.23 -1.69 -6.09
N ALA A 46 3.70 -0.94 -7.07
CA ALA A 46 3.79 0.52 -7.07
C ALA A 46 3.03 1.14 -5.88
N LEU A 47 1.84 0.64 -5.57
CA LEU A 47 1.06 1.07 -4.40
C LEU A 47 1.83 0.80 -3.10
N MET A 48 2.38 -0.41 -2.94
CA MET A 48 3.17 -0.76 -1.76
C MET A 48 4.41 0.14 -1.63
N ILE A 49 5.10 0.44 -2.72
CA ILE A 49 6.24 1.37 -2.71
C ILE A 49 5.79 2.76 -2.24
N THR A 50 4.72 3.31 -2.80
CA THR A 50 4.24 4.66 -2.43
C THR A 50 3.84 4.70 -0.95
N ILE A 51 3.07 3.72 -0.49
CA ILE A 51 2.60 3.64 0.90
C ILE A 51 3.79 3.53 1.87
N TRP A 52 4.68 2.57 1.64
CA TRP A 52 5.83 2.36 2.51
C TRP A 52 6.82 3.50 2.47
N HIS A 53 7.00 4.14 1.30
CA HIS A 53 7.86 5.32 1.19
C HIS A 53 7.39 6.44 2.13
N THR A 54 6.10 6.78 2.10
CA THR A 54 5.54 7.83 2.96
C THR A 54 5.66 7.47 4.45
N ILE A 55 5.36 6.23 4.83
CA ILE A 55 5.47 5.78 6.23
C ILE A 55 6.92 5.85 6.70
N LEU A 56 7.86 5.30 5.92
CA LEU A 56 9.27 5.24 6.29
C LEU A 56 9.91 6.62 6.33
N GLU A 57 9.55 7.52 5.41
CA GLU A 57 10.03 8.89 5.43
C GLU A 57 9.62 9.60 6.73
N ARG A 58 8.34 9.50 7.13
CA ARG A 58 7.84 10.14 8.36
C ARG A 58 8.49 9.56 9.62
N PHE A 59 8.68 8.24 9.65
CA PHE A 59 9.32 7.57 10.77
C PHE A 59 10.79 7.94 10.89
N ASN A 60 11.51 7.98 9.75
CA ASN A 60 12.90 8.39 9.70
C ASN A 60 13.08 9.86 10.15
N ALA A 61 12.25 10.78 9.66
CA ALA A 61 12.29 12.18 10.08
C ALA A 61 12.08 12.34 11.59
N SER A 62 11.18 11.55 12.17
CA SER A 62 10.94 11.53 13.62
C SER A 62 12.15 10.97 14.38
N SER A 63 12.71 9.84 13.91
CA SER A 63 13.90 9.23 14.49
C SER A 63 15.10 10.17 14.50
N LEU A 64 15.38 10.84 13.37
CA LEU A 64 16.44 11.84 13.26
C LEU A 64 16.22 13.03 14.20
N CYS A 65 14.97 13.44 14.41
CA CYS A 65 14.64 14.50 15.35
C CYS A 65 14.96 14.09 16.80
N LEU A 66 14.59 12.86 17.20
CA LEU A 66 14.84 12.32 18.54
C LEU A 66 16.32 12.14 18.86
N GLN A 67 17.15 11.84 17.85
CA GLN A 67 18.59 11.65 18.02
C GLN A 67 19.38 12.96 18.20
N LYS A 68 18.73 14.12 18.19
CA LYS A 68 19.40 15.41 18.42
C LYS A 68 19.90 15.52 19.86
N ILE A 69 21.17 15.89 20.01
CA ILE A 69 21.87 16.07 21.30
C ILE A 69 21.16 17.09 22.21
N TYR A 70 20.53 18.11 21.63
CA TYR A 70 19.73 19.10 22.35
C TYR A 70 18.27 18.97 21.94
N ILE A 71 17.52 18.14 22.66
CA ILE A 71 16.07 18.03 22.48
C ILE A 71 15.35 18.40 23.77
N TYR A 72 14.44 19.36 23.67
CA TYR A 72 13.52 19.68 24.75
C TYR A 72 12.45 18.58 24.84
N LEU A 73 12.17 18.10 26.05
CA LEU A 73 11.14 17.07 26.28
C LEU A 73 9.77 17.46 25.70
N PHE A 74 9.44 18.75 25.72
CA PHE A 74 8.25 19.29 25.07
C PHE A 74 8.19 19.00 23.56
N ASN A 75 9.33 19.06 22.87
CA ASN A 75 9.42 18.74 21.45
C ASN A 75 9.24 17.24 21.19
N VAL A 76 9.69 16.38 22.11
CA VAL A 76 9.46 14.93 22.05
C VAL A 76 7.98 14.60 22.12
N VAL A 77 7.26 15.20 23.08
CA VAL A 77 5.80 14.99 23.23
C VAL A 77 5.05 15.46 21.98
N LYS A 78 5.41 16.62 21.42
CA LYS A 78 4.84 17.10 20.16
C LYS A 78 5.09 16.14 18.99
N LEU A 79 6.31 15.61 18.90
CA LEU A 79 6.68 14.68 17.83
C LEU A 79 5.86 13.39 17.91
N TYR A 80 5.68 12.84 19.11
CA TYR A 80 4.84 11.66 19.34
C TYR A 80 3.38 11.91 18.99
N ASN A 81 2.79 13.02 19.46
CA ASN A 81 1.41 13.37 19.11
C ASN A 81 1.23 13.54 17.59
N SER A 82 2.22 14.11 16.91
CA SER A 82 2.20 14.24 15.46
C SER A 82 2.30 12.89 14.74
N LEU A 83 3.05 11.93 15.27
CA LEU A 83 3.14 10.59 14.70
C LEU A 83 1.84 9.81 14.87
N ILE A 84 1.19 9.94 16.04
CA ILE A 84 -0.13 9.36 16.30
C ILE A 84 -1.17 9.95 15.34
N SER A 85 -1.18 11.28 15.19
CA SER A 85 -2.09 11.95 14.26
C SER A 85 -1.86 11.50 12.83
N PHE A 86 -0.59 11.42 12.38
CA PHE A 86 -0.24 10.88 11.07
C PHE A 86 -0.74 9.44 10.87
N GLN A 87 -0.65 8.57 11.87
CA GLN A 87 -1.17 7.21 11.77
C GLN A 87 -2.70 7.19 11.60
N LEU A 88 -3.42 8.01 12.37
CA LEU A 88 -4.88 8.14 12.26
C LEU A 88 -5.28 8.68 10.88
N ASP A 89 -4.64 9.76 10.43
CA ASP A 89 -4.91 10.37 9.12
C ASP A 89 -4.58 9.40 7.97
N THR A 90 -3.52 8.60 8.12
CA THR A 90 -3.14 7.58 7.13
C THR A 90 -4.20 6.49 7.05
N LEU A 91 -4.72 6.04 8.19
CA LEU A 91 -5.81 5.06 8.23
C LEU A 91 -7.10 5.63 7.64
N ASP A 92 -7.48 6.85 8.01
CA ASP A 92 -8.67 7.53 7.46
C ASP A 92 -8.54 7.76 5.96
N THR A 93 -7.37 8.20 5.47
CA THR A 93 -7.11 8.33 4.02
C THR A 93 -7.26 6.99 3.31
N PHE A 94 -6.92 5.88 3.96
CA PHE A 94 -7.16 4.58 3.36
C PHE A 94 -8.63 4.16 3.39
N ASP A 95 -9.43 4.65 4.31
CA ASP A 95 -10.87 4.38 4.36
C ASP A 95 -11.68 5.30 3.42
N ASP A 96 -11.24 6.54 3.18
CA ASP A 96 -12.00 7.60 2.50
C ASP A 96 -11.77 7.68 0.97
N ILE A 97 -10.83 6.90 0.42
CA ILE A 97 -10.69 6.74 -1.04
C ILE A 97 -11.74 5.73 -1.51
N GLY A 98 -12.99 6.21 -1.64
CA GLY A 98 -14.17 5.51 -2.16
C GLY A 98 -14.13 5.22 -3.65
#